data_AF-D1AG47-F1
#
_entry.id   AF-D1AG47-F1
#
_cell.length_a   1.000
_cell.length_b   1.000
_cell.length_c   1.000
_cell.angle_alpha   90.00
_cell.angle_beta   90.00
_cell.angle_gamma   90.00
#
_symmetry.space_group_name_H-M   'P 1'
#
loop_
_entity.id
_entity.type
_entity.pdbx_description
1 polymer ?
#
loop_
_entity_poly.entity_id
_entity_poly.type
_entity_poly.pdbx_seq_one_letter_code
_entity_poly.pdbx_strand_id
1 'polypeptide(L)'
;MLVDLSVKVSKTASGNALDNEKMASFGHLGTHFDVMNKEFPLEFVKREGLVFNVRDIREREVLSGDIDVSNMFVAFYTGFIDDEGYGTKKYFTEHPELSNELIDKLLDKKVSIIGVDFAGVRRGAEHTPKDQYCADRGVFIIENLCNLDKILRGKNQEIFTVNTYPVNFEGMSGLPCRVVGEI
;
A
#
# COMPACT_ATOMS: atom_id res chain seq x y z
N MET A 1 -3.41 13.81 16.27
CA MET A 1 -2.22 12.99 16.59
C MET A 1 -1.60 12.53 15.28
N LEU A 2 -0.26 12.54 15.15
CA LEU A 2 0.42 12.04 13.95
C LEU A 2 0.90 10.59 14.14
N VAL A 3 0.70 9.75 13.14
CA VAL A 3 1.17 8.36 13.07
C VAL A 3 2.02 8.20 11.83
N ASP A 4 3.26 7.76 12.01
CA ASP A 4 4.16 7.40 10.92
C ASP A 4 3.70 6.07 10.30
N LEU A 5 3.29 6.09 9.04
CA LEU A 5 2.83 4.91 8.31
C LEU A 5 3.91 4.34 7.41
N SER A 6 5.10 4.95 7.36
CA SER A 6 6.22 4.44 6.58
C SER A 6 7.05 3.41 7.34
N VAL A 7 7.29 2.26 6.74
CA VAL A 7 8.16 1.22 7.31
C VAL A 7 9.58 1.74 7.49
N LYS A 8 10.18 1.40 8.63
CA LYS A 8 11.57 1.73 8.91
C LYS A 8 12.50 0.80 8.14
N VAL A 9 13.24 1.35 7.18
CA VAL A 9 14.25 0.58 6.43
C VAL A 9 15.62 0.74 7.09
N SER A 10 16.08 -0.31 7.79
CA SER A 10 17.46 -0.39 8.30
C SER A 10 18.41 -0.89 7.21
N LYS A 11 19.74 -0.77 7.42
CA LYS A 11 20.75 -1.36 6.50
C LYS A 11 20.51 -2.86 6.30
N THR A 12 20.19 -3.58 7.37
CA THR A 12 19.89 -5.02 7.33
C THR A 12 18.60 -5.29 6.56
N ALA A 13 17.53 -4.55 6.83
CA ALA A 13 16.26 -4.72 6.13
C ALA A 13 16.38 -4.40 4.63
N SER A 14 17.17 -3.37 4.28
CA SER A 14 17.47 -3.03 2.89
C SER A 14 18.26 -4.12 2.18
N GLY A 15 19.30 -4.68 2.82
CA GLY A 15 20.04 -5.82 2.27
C GLY A 15 19.14 -7.03 2.04
N ASN A 16 18.34 -7.39 3.05
CA ASN A 16 17.40 -8.51 2.94
C ASN A 16 16.34 -8.29 1.85
N ALA A 17 15.82 -7.07 1.70
CA ALA A 17 14.86 -6.75 0.64
C ALA A 17 15.48 -6.90 -0.76
N LEU A 18 16.70 -6.40 -0.97
CA LEU A 18 17.43 -6.55 -2.23
C LEU A 18 17.73 -8.02 -2.57
N ASP A 19 18.00 -8.84 -1.55
CA ASP A 19 18.29 -10.27 -1.73
C ASP A 19 17.03 -11.09 -2.05
N ASN A 20 15.86 -10.69 -1.52
CA ASN A 20 14.62 -11.44 -1.62
C ASN A 20 13.65 -10.93 -2.69
N GLU A 21 13.74 -9.66 -3.08
CA GLU A 21 12.86 -9.04 -4.07
C GLU A 21 13.68 -8.32 -5.13
N LYS A 22 13.73 -8.89 -6.35
CA LYS A 22 14.53 -8.34 -7.45
C LYS A 22 14.02 -6.97 -7.89
N MET A 23 12.75 -6.67 -7.64
CA MET A 23 12.14 -5.36 -7.92
C MET A 23 12.34 -4.35 -6.79
N ALA A 24 13.03 -4.69 -5.69
CA ALA A 24 13.47 -3.74 -4.66
C ALA A 24 14.60 -2.80 -5.18
N SER A 25 14.40 -2.26 -6.38
CA SER A 25 15.13 -1.15 -6.93
C SER A 25 15.01 0.07 -6.03
N PHE A 26 15.86 1.07 -6.26
CA PHE A 26 15.85 2.32 -5.50
C PHE A 26 14.46 3.01 -5.45
N GLY A 27 13.57 2.74 -6.42
CA GLY A 27 12.21 3.27 -6.46
C GLY A 27 11.19 2.57 -5.53
N HIS A 28 11.35 1.27 -5.30
CA HIS A 28 10.37 0.43 -4.59
C HIS A 28 10.86 -0.02 -3.20
N LEU A 29 11.94 0.59 -2.69
CA LEU A 29 12.49 0.24 -1.39
C LEU A 29 11.68 0.87 -0.25
N GLY A 30 11.24 0.05 0.70
CA GLY A 30 10.40 0.47 1.84
C GLY A 30 8.99 0.84 1.41
N THR A 31 8.38 1.76 2.15
CA THR A 31 7.09 2.36 1.77
C THR A 31 7.30 3.25 0.56
N HIS A 32 6.57 2.97 -0.51
CA HIS A 32 6.73 3.64 -1.78
C HIS A 32 5.37 3.80 -2.46
N PHE A 33 5.32 4.70 -3.42
CA PHE A 33 4.17 4.99 -4.26
C PHE A 33 4.45 4.46 -5.66
N ASP A 34 3.61 3.54 -6.14
CA ASP A 34 3.73 2.96 -7.49
C ASP A 34 3.14 3.91 -8.52
N VAL A 35 4.00 4.81 -9.01
CA VAL A 35 3.67 5.83 -10.01
C VAL A 35 3.60 5.26 -11.43
N MET A 36 4.23 4.10 -11.65
CA MET A 36 4.30 3.39 -12.92
C MET A 36 4.85 4.30 -14.03
N ASN A 37 4.13 4.43 -15.15
CA ASN A 37 4.51 5.34 -16.24
C ASN A 37 3.86 6.72 -16.13
N LYS A 38 3.43 7.14 -14.93
CA LYS A 38 2.77 8.43 -14.67
C LYS A 38 3.70 9.35 -13.86
N GLU A 39 3.12 10.45 -13.39
CA GLU A 39 3.73 11.36 -12.41
C GLU A 39 2.85 11.40 -11.15
N PHE A 40 3.45 11.71 -10.00
CA PHE A 40 2.70 11.87 -8.77
C PHE A 40 1.80 13.12 -8.81
N PRO A 41 0.47 12.99 -8.68
CA PRO A 41 -0.41 14.15 -8.65
C PRO A 41 -0.26 14.91 -7.33
N LEU A 42 0.19 16.17 -7.36
CA LEU A 42 0.40 16.96 -6.13
C LEU A 42 -0.87 17.14 -5.29
N GLU A 43 -2.07 17.07 -5.89
CA GLU A 43 -3.33 17.07 -5.14
C GLU A 43 -3.53 15.81 -4.27
N PHE A 44 -2.71 14.76 -4.45
CA PHE A 44 -2.74 13.53 -3.66
C PHE A 44 -1.83 13.63 -2.42
N VAL A 45 -1.10 14.75 -2.25
CA VAL A 45 -0.27 14.98 -1.05
C VAL A 45 -1.10 14.88 0.23
N LYS A 46 -2.36 15.33 0.20
CA LYS A 46 -3.27 15.25 1.35
C LYS A 46 -4.63 14.74 0.90
N ARG A 47 -5.06 13.61 1.47
CA ARG A 47 -6.36 12.99 1.17
C ARG A 47 -7.09 12.62 2.47
N GLU A 48 -8.42 12.59 2.39
CA GLU A 48 -9.22 11.85 3.37
C GLU A 48 -9.07 10.35 3.09
N GLY A 49 -8.74 9.60 4.14
CA GLY A 49 -8.49 8.18 4.07
C GLY A 49 -9.45 7.38 4.94
N LEU A 50 -9.72 6.16 4.51
CA LEU A 50 -10.46 5.13 5.24
C LEU A 50 -9.59 3.88 5.30
N VAL A 51 -9.29 3.41 6.51
CA VAL A 51 -8.57 2.14 6.71
C VAL A 51 -9.56 1.07 7.17
N PHE A 52 -9.44 -0.12 6.59
CA PHE A 52 -10.17 -1.32 6.99
C PHE A 52 -9.24 -2.29 7.72
N ASN A 53 -9.70 -2.79 8.86
CA ASN A 53 -9.09 -3.94 9.51
C ASN A 53 -9.59 -5.22 8.84
N VAL A 54 -8.71 -5.87 8.09
CA VAL A 54 -8.95 -7.15 7.40
C VAL A 54 -8.00 -8.23 7.91
N ARG A 55 -7.44 -8.05 9.12
CA ARG A 55 -6.46 -8.98 9.72
C ARG A 55 -6.95 -10.43 9.82
N ASP A 56 -8.26 -10.64 9.92
CA ASP A 56 -8.88 -11.96 9.99
C ASP A 56 -9.07 -12.64 8.61
N ILE A 57 -8.73 -11.95 7.51
CA ILE A 57 -8.85 -12.43 6.12
C ILE A 57 -7.45 -12.66 5.54
N ARG A 58 -6.88 -13.84 5.80
CA ARG A 58 -5.53 -14.21 5.31
C ARG A 58 -5.47 -15.45 4.43
N GLU A 59 -6.37 -16.39 4.67
CA GLU A 59 -6.44 -17.66 3.94
C GLU A 59 -7.15 -17.55 2.59
N ARG A 60 -7.60 -16.35 2.22
CA ARG A 60 -8.23 -16.01 0.94
C ARG A 60 -7.97 -14.55 0.58
N GLU A 61 -8.27 -14.19 -0.66
CA GLU A 61 -8.27 -12.80 -1.10
C GLU A 61 -9.30 -11.96 -0.32
N VAL A 62 -9.02 -10.66 -0.17
CA VAL A 62 -10.02 -9.68 0.29
C VAL A 62 -11.01 -9.40 -0.84
N LEU A 63 -12.29 -9.59 -0.55
CA LEU A 63 -13.40 -9.49 -1.51
C LEU A 63 -14.13 -8.15 -1.37
N SER A 64 -14.87 -7.79 -2.41
CA SER A 64 -15.65 -6.54 -2.47
C SER A 64 -16.72 -6.44 -1.37
N GLY A 65 -17.25 -7.57 -0.90
CA GLY A 65 -18.26 -7.68 0.16
C GLY A 65 -17.70 -7.64 1.58
N ASP A 66 -16.37 -7.69 1.75
CA ASP A 66 -15.73 -7.58 3.07
C ASP A 66 -15.67 -6.12 3.56
N ILE A 67 -15.87 -5.15 2.67
CA ILE A 67 -15.70 -3.71 2.94
C ILE A 67 -16.80 -2.85 2.31
N ASP A 68 -17.03 -1.67 2.90
CA ASP A 68 -17.88 -0.62 2.32
C ASP A 68 -17.07 0.61 1.96
N VAL A 69 -16.69 0.71 0.69
CA VAL A 69 -15.78 1.76 0.20
C VAL A 69 -16.50 3.09 0.07
N SER A 70 -15.99 4.05 0.83
CA SER A 70 -16.12 5.48 0.59
C SER A 70 -14.74 6.12 0.84
N ASN A 71 -14.52 7.38 0.43
CA ASN A 71 -13.25 8.13 0.57
C ASN A 71 -12.20 7.95 -0.54
N MET A 72 -11.24 8.86 -0.54
CA MET A 72 -10.24 9.03 -1.62
C MET A 72 -9.02 8.14 -1.43
N PHE A 73 -8.57 7.90 -0.20
CA PHE A 73 -7.51 6.94 0.10
C PHE A 73 -8.13 5.74 0.83
N VAL A 74 -7.89 4.53 0.36
CA VAL A 74 -8.42 3.32 1.00
C VAL A 74 -7.27 2.41 1.40
N ALA A 75 -7.13 2.16 2.71
CA ALA A 75 -6.08 1.30 3.25
C ALA A 75 -6.63 -0.05 3.74
N PHE A 76 -5.82 -1.09 3.60
CA PHE A 76 -6.09 -2.43 4.09
C PHE A 76 -5.03 -2.82 5.12
N TYR A 77 -5.45 -2.98 6.38
CA TYR A 77 -4.61 -3.50 7.44
C TYR A 77 -4.84 -5.00 7.58
N THR A 78 -3.85 -5.78 7.15
CA THR A 78 -3.83 -7.24 7.31
C THR A 78 -2.99 -7.68 8.51
N GLY A 79 -2.15 -6.79 9.02
CA GLY A 79 -1.14 -7.07 10.03
C GLY A 79 0.06 -7.87 9.51
N PHE A 80 0.20 -8.02 8.19
CA PHE A 80 1.22 -8.89 7.61
C PHE A 80 2.64 -8.33 7.81
N ILE A 81 2.82 -7.02 7.73
CA ILE A 81 4.11 -6.36 8.05
C ILE A 81 4.54 -6.54 9.50
N ASP A 82 3.59 -6.61 10.43
CA ASP A 82 3.87 -6.77 11.85
C ASP A 82 4.27 -8.22 12.17
N ASP A 83 3.62 -9.18 11.52
CA ASP A 83 3.83 -10.60 11.78
C ASP A 83 5.09 -11.16 11.10
N GLU A 84 5.34 -10.77 9.85
CA GLU A 84 6.45 -11.30 9.05
C GLU A 84 7.68 -10.39 9.02
N GLY A 85 7.48 -9.09 9.19
CA GLY A 85 8.54 -8.08 9.08
C GLY A 85 8.98 -7.81 7.64
N TYR A 86 9.12 -6.54 7.31
CA TYR A 86 9.62 -6.10 6.00
C TYR A 86 11.04 -6.63 5.72
N GLY A 87 11.25 -7.10 4.50
CA GLY A 87 12.56 -7.59 4.03
C GLY A 87 12.70 -9.12 4.06
N THR A 88 11.80 -9.86 4.71
CA THR A 88 11.89 -11.33 4.74
C THR A 88 11.38 -11.96 3.44
N LYS A 89 11.86 -13.16 3.12
CA LYS A 89 11.39 -13.91 1.95
C LYS A 89 9.87 -14.11 1.98
N LYS A 90 9.34 -14.55 3.11
CA LYS A 90 7.91 -14.80 3.30
C LYS A 90 7.08 -13.52 3.07
N TYR A 91 7.60 -12.38 3.51
CA TYR A 91 6.95 -11.09 3.28
C TYR A 91 6.74 -10.77 1.79
N PHE A 92 7.68 -11.13 0.91
CA PHE A 92 7.56 -10.88 -0.52
C PHE A 92 6.84 -11.98 -1.30
N THR A 93 6.83 -13.23 -0.81
CA THR A 93 6.27 -14.36 -1.58
C THR A 93 4.88 -14.81 -1.15
N GLU A 94 4.51 -14.57 0.11
CA GLU A 94 3.29 -15.14 0.72
C GLU A 94 2.34 -14.06 1.25
N HIS A 95 2.49 -12.80 0.80
CA HIS A 95 1.60 -11.74 1.25
C HIS A 95 0.14 -11.93 0.80
N PRO A 96 -0.82 -11.32 1.53
CA PRO A 96 -2.21 -11.27 1.11
C PRO A 96 -2.41 -10.62 -0.27
N GLU A 97 -3.56 -10.87 -0.88
CA GLU A 97 -3.95 -10.28 -2.17
C GLU A 97 -5.35 -9.68 -2.09
N LEU A 98 -5.57 -8.63 -2.86
CA LEU A 98 -6.90 -8.10 -3.13
C LEU A 98 -7.47 -8.83 -4.36
N SER A 99 -8.75 -9.20 -4.29
CA SER A 99 -9.42 -9.79 -5.46
C SER A 99 -9.51 -8.79 -6.62
N ASN A 100 -9.50 -9.30 -7.85
CA ASN A 100 -9.69 -8.46 -9.03
C ASN A 100 -11.00 -7.66 -8.97
N GLU A 101 -12.09 -8.28 -8.48
CA GLU A 101 -13.38 -7.62 -8.29
C GLU A 101 -13.31 -6.44 -7.31
N LEU A 102 -12.59 -6.61 -6.19
CA LEU A 102 -12.38 -5.53 -5.23
C LEU A 102 -11.58 -4.38 -5.85
N ILE A 103 -10.51 -4.70 -6.59
CA ILE A 103 -9.71 -3.68 -7.28
C ILE A 103 -10.59 -2.92 -8.28
N ASP A 104 -11.38 -3.61 -9.10
CA ASP A 104 -12.30 -2.96 -10.05
C ASP A 104 -13.33 -2.08 -9.35
N LYS A 105 -13.88 -2.52 -8.21
CA LYS A 105 -14.79 -1.70 -7.39
C LYS A 105 -14.12 -0.43 -6.87
N LEU A 106 -12.85 -0.49 -6.45
CA LEU A 106 -12.07 0.67 -6.00
C LEU A 106 -11.84 1.66 -7.15
N LEU A 107 -11.56 1.15 -8.36
CA LEU A 107 -11.39 1.95 -9.57
C LEU A 107 -12.68 2.64 -10.00
N ASP A 108 -13.81 1.94 -9.97
CA ASP A 108 -15.13 2.48 -10.29
C ASP A 108 -15.53 3.61 -9.33
N LYS A 109 -15.11 3.50 -8.05
CA LYS A 109 -15.28 4.53 -7.02
C LYS A 109 -14.31 5.70 -7.18
N LYS A 110 -13.33 5.60 -8.09
CA LYS A 110 -12.29 6.61 -8.33
C LYS A 110 -11.53 6.98 -7.05
N VAL A 111 -11.20 5.98 -6.24
CA VAL A 111 -10.27 6.20 -5.12
C VAL A 111 -8.95 6.69 -5.69
N SER A 112 -8.33 7.68 -5.06
CA SER A 112 -7.01 8.17 -5.48
C SER A 112 -5.90 7.16 -5.22
N ILE A 113 -5.89 6.51 -4.05
CA ILE A 113 -4.80 5.64 -3.62
C ILE A 113 -5.35 4.41 -2.89
N ILE A 114 -4.80 3.24 -3.20
CA ILE A 114 -4.97 1.99 -2.49
C ILE A 114 -3.72 1.75 -1.63
N GLY A 115 -3.86 1.77 -0.31
CA GLY A 115 -2.77 1.54 0.63
C GLY A 115 -2.80 0.11 1.19
N VAL A 116 -1.65 -0.56 1.24
CA VAL A 116 -1.53 -1.91 1.81
C VAL A 116 -0.35 -2.02 2.76
N ASP A 117 -0.48 -2.83 3.81
CA ASP A 117 0.60 -3.15 4.74
C ASP A 117 1.42 -4.38 4.30
N PHE A 118 1.51 -4.61 3.00
CA PHE A 118 2.22 -5.72 2.38
C PHE A 118 2.80 -5.32 1.02
N ALA A 119 3.55 -6.24 0.40
CA ALA A 119 4.35 -6.00 -0.80
C ALA A 119 3.57 -6.05 -2.13
N GLY A 120 2.30 -5.64 -2.11
CA GLY A 120 1.52 -5.42 -3.34
C GLY A 120 0.14 -6.05 -3.40
N VAL A 121 -0.73 -5.47 -4.21
CA VAL A 121 -2.16 -5.85 -4.26
C VAL A 121 -2.41 -7.20 -4.94
N ARG A 122 -1.46 -7.63 -5.78
CA ARG A 122 -1.41 -8.95 -6.46
C ARG A 122 0.03 -9.49 -6.40
N ARG A 123 0.19 -10.80 -6.62
CA ARG A 123 1.49 -11.48 -6.55
C ARG A 123 2.06 -11.87 -7.91
N GLY A 124 3.37 -12.11 -7.91
CA GLY A 124 4.08 -12.76 -9.00
C GLY A 124 3.86 -12.08 -10.34
N ALA A 125 3.44 -12.84 -11.35
CA ALA A 125 3.24 -12.32 -12.71
C ALA A 125 2.07 -11.33 -12.83
N GLU A 126 1.17 -11.26 -11.83
CA GLU A 126 0.03 -10.35 -11.85
C GLU A 126 0.30 -8.99 -11.20
N HIS A 127 1.37 -8.87 -10.40
CA HIS A 127 1.71 -7.65 -9.64
C HIS A 127 1.86 -6.43 -10.56
N THR A 128 2.97 -6.34 -11.31
CA THR A 128 3.28 -5.15 -12.12
C THR A 128 2.20 -4.80 -13.15
N PRO A 129 1.60 -5.78 -13.87
CA PRO A 129 0.49 -5.47 -14.77
C PRO A 129 -0.73 -4.89 -14.05
N LYS A 130 -1.00 -5.31 -12.81
CA LYS A 130 -2.14 -4.79 -12.05
C LYS A 130 -1.90 -3.37 -11.57
N ASP A 131 -0.70 -3.02 -11.13
CA ASP A 131 -0.40 -1.66 -10.70
C ASP A 131 -0.49 -0.69 -11.87
N GLN A 132 0.03 -1.09 -13.04
CA GLN A 132 -0.13 -0.31 -14.28
C GLN A 132 -1.60 -0.18 -14.68
N TYR A 133 -2.40 -1.24 -14.56
CA TYR A 133 -3.84 -1.22 -14.82
C TYR A 133 -4.59 -0.20 -13.95
N CYS A 134 -4.21 -0.08 -12.67
CA CYS A 134 -4.72 0.93 -11.76
C CYS A 134 -4.25 2.34 -12.15
N ALA A 135 -2.94 2.52 -12.40
CA ALA A 135 -2.34 3.80 -12.72
C ALA A 135 -2.90 4.39 -14.04
N ASP A 136 -3.20 3.55 -15.03
CA ASP A 136 -3.87 3.95 -16.28
C ASP A 136 -5.31 4.47 -16.07
N ARG A 137 -5.91 4.18 -14.91
CA ARG A 137 -7.23 4.68 -14.49
C ARG A 137 -7.14 5.79 -13.43
N GLY A 138 -5.94 6.30 -13.15
CA GLY A 138 -5.72 7.38 -12.21
C GLY A 138 -5.78 6.98 -10.74
N VAL A 139 -5.63 5.68 -10.45
CA VAL A 139 -5.61 5.13 -9.09
C VAL A 139 -4.25 4.49 -8.86
N PHE A 140 -3.61 4.81 -7.73
CA PHE A 140 -2.24 4.38 -7.47
C PHE A 140 -2.15 3.53 -6.22
N ILE A 141 -1.03 2.85 -6.04
CA ILE A 141 -0.81 1.95 -4.92
C ILE A 141 0.29 2.53 -4.03
N ILE A 142 0.10 2.37 -2.72
CA ILE A 142 1.18 2.52 -1.74
C ILE A 142 1.33 1.20 -1.01
N GLU A 143 2.52 0.65 -1.09
CA GLU A 143 2.87 -0.61 -0.46
C GLU A 143 3.63 -0.42 0.85
N ASN A 144 3.73 -1.50 1.61
CA ASN A 144 4.57 -1.60 2.79
C ASN A 144 4.24 -0.53 3.85
N LEU A 145 2.97 -0.16 3.98
CA LEU A 145 2.51 0.66 5.10
C LEU A 145 2.71 -0.09 6.42
N CYS A 146 2.90 0.64 7.52
CA CYS A 146 2.93 0.07 8.87
C CYS A 146 2.07 0.90 9.81
N ASN A 147 1.90 0.42 11.06
CA ASN A 147 1.19 1.14 12.12
C ASN A 147 -0.28 1.49 11.81
N LEU A 148 -0.93 0.81 10.86
CA LEU A 148 -2.34 1.04 10.54
C LEU A 148 -3.26 0.64 11.71
N ASP A 149 -2.82 -0.29 12.57
CA ASP A 149 -3.45 -0.64 13.85
C ASP A 149 -3.64 0.59 14.76
N LYS A 150 -2.67 1.52 14.77
CA LYS A 150 -2.72 2.76 15.55
C LYS A 150 -3.72 3.76 14.98
N ILE A 151 -3.94 3.74 13.66
CA ILE A 151 -5.03 4.49 13.03
C ILE A 151 -6.36 3.87 13.48
N LEU A 152 -6.50 2.55 13.36
CA LEU A 152 -7.72 1.82 13.68
C LEU A 152 -8.13 1.91 15.15
N ARG A 153 -7.17 1.97 16.09
CA ARG A 153 -7.42 1.99 17.55
C ARG A 153 -8.37 0.87 18.01
N GLY A 154 -8.20 -0.32 17.43
CA GLY A 154 -9.04 -1.50 17.71
C GLY A 154 -10.43 -1.50 17.05
N LYS A 155 -10.73 -0.54 16.17
CA LYS A 155 -11.95 -0.55 15.35
C LYS A 155 -11.78 -1.41 14.10
N ASN A 156 -12.90 -1.78 13.48
CA ASN A 156 -12.91 -2.48 12.19
C ASN A 156 -12.62 -1.55 11.01
N GLN A 157 -12.91 -0.26 11.16
CA GLN A 157 -12.55 0.78 10.20
C GLN A 157 -12.40 2.12 10.90
N GLU A 158 -11.63 3.04 10.31
CA GLU A 158 -11.49 4.40 10.82
C GLU A 158 -11.18 5.38 9.68
N ILE A 159 -11.77 6.59 9.78
CA ILE A 159 -11.45 7.70 8.89
C ILE A 159 -10.29 8.51 9.48
N PHE A 160 -9.37 8.93 8.63
CA PHE A 160 -8.24 9.75 9.03
C PHE A 160 -7.81 10.65 7.86
N THR A 161 -6.92 11.60 8.12
CA THR A 161 -6.25 12.36 7.06
C THR A 161 -4.92 11.70 6.75
N VAL A 162 -4.64 11.39 5.49
CA VAL A 162 -3.36 10.85 5.05
C VAL A 162 -2.56 11.92 4.33
N ASN A 163 -1.26 11.99 4.66
CA ASN A 163 -0.31 12.85 3.97
C ASN A 163 0.76 11.98 3.32
N THR A 164 0.96 12.12 2.00
CA THR A 164 1.85 11.29 1.18
C THR A 164 2.89 12.17 0.51
N TYR A 165 4.17 11.91 0.79
CA TYR A 165 5.30 12.68 0.26
C TYR A 165 6.29 11.76 -0.45
N PRO A 166 6.06 11.43 -1.73
CA PRO A 166 7.02 10.70 -2.54
C PRO A 166 8.21 11.57 -2.89
N VAL A 167 9.37 10.93 -3.04
CA VAL A 167 10.53 11.62 -3.61
C VAL A 167 10.25 11.95 -5.07
N ASN A 168 10.65 13.13 -5.51
CA ASN A 168 10.44 13.62 -6.88
C ASN A 168 11.46 13.02 -7.87
N PHE A 169 11.41 11.72 -8.08
CA PHE A 169 12.23 11.04 -9.11
C PHE A 169 11.52 11.02 -10.46
N GLU A 170 12.32 11.07 -11.51
CA GLU A 170 11.89 10.96 -12.90
C GLU A 170 12.31 9.60 -13.48
N GLY A 171 11.45 9.01 -14.32
CA GLY A 171 11.77 7.77 -15.04
C GLY A 171 11.78 6.50 -14.17
N MET A 172 11.18 6.53 -12.99
CA MET A 172 11.03 5.36 -12.10
C MET A 172 9.56 4.96 -11.97
N SER A 173 9.28 3.65 -11.87
CA SER A 173 7.93 3.12 -11.65
C SER A 173 7.47 3.18 -10.20
N GLY A 174 8.40 3.30 -9.26
CA GLY A 174 8.15 3.43 -7.83
C GLY A 174 8.87 4.64 -7.27
N LEU A 175 8.23 5.31 -6.32
CA LEU A 175 8.76 6.48 -5.63
C LEU A 175 8.77 6.21 -4.12
N PRO A 176 9.93 6.07 -3.47
CA PRO A 176 9.98 5.93 -2.01
C PRO A 176 9.29 7.14 -1.39
N CYS A 177 8.47 6.91 -0.35
CA CYS A 177 7.64 7.97 0.17
C CYS A 177 7.49 7.94 1.68
N ARG A 178 7.33 9.14 2.25
CA ARG A 178 6.93 9.33 3.64
C ARG A 178 5.42 9.44 3.70
N VAL A 179 4.77 8.56 4.46
CA VAL A 179 3.32 8.55 4.65
C VAL A 179 3.01 8.79 6.12
N VAL A 180 2.15 9.76 6.41
CA VAL A 180 1.77 10.14 7.77
C VAL A 180 0.25 10.24 7.88
N GLY A 181 -0.32 9.48 8.81
CA GLY A 181 -1.72 9.58 9.19
C GLY A 181 -1.93 10.63 10.29
N GLU A 182 -2.97 11.45 10.15
CA GLU A 182 -3.43 12.42 11.13
C GLU A 182 -4.84 12.02 11.60
N ILE A 183 -4.96 11.85 12.92
CA ILE A 183 -6.18 11.47 13.65
C ILE A 183 -6.64 12.62 14.54
#